data_AF-A0A3D0W579-F1
#
_entry.id   AF-A0A3D0W579-F1
#
_cell.length_a   1.000
_cell.length_b   1.000
_cell.length_c   1.000
_cell.angle_alpha   90.00
_cell.angle_beta   90.00
_cell.angle_gamma   90.00
#
_symmetry.space_group_name_H-M   'P 1'
#
loop_
_entity.id
_entity.type
_entity.pdbx_description
1 polymer ?
#
loop_
_entity_poly.entity_id
_entity_poly.type
_entity_poly.pdbx_seq_one_letter_code
_entity_poly.pdbx_strand_id
1 'polypeptide(L)'
;SKRELAIQLGKNLSQQFDLQFLDETVACEKIRLKRNEKGQIAILRCYEFMVSSSTNDRIKCNLFLLGKDLHNWHIPPYINPIS
;
A
#
# COMPACT_ATOMS: atom_id res chain seq x y z
N SER A 1 -4.70 -14.55 1.81
CA SER A 1 -3.58 -14.23 2.74
C SER A 1 -3.53 -12.73 3.08
N LYS A 2 -2.66 -12.27 4.01
CA LYS A 2 -2.47 -10.82 4.25
C LYS A 2 -1.83 -10.09 3.06
N ARG A 3 -1.02 -10.80 2.28
CA ARG A 3 -0.45 -10.29 1.04
C ARG A 3 -1.52 -10.04 -0.02
N GLU A 4 -2.44 -10.98 -0.22
CA GLU A 4 -3.58 -10.76 -1.14
C GLU A 4 -4.44 -9.55 -0.73
N LEU A 5 -4.69 -9.38 0.57
CA LEU A 5 -5.40 -8.20 1.05
C LEU A 5 -4.63 -6.90 0.74
N ALA A 6 -3.31 -6.89 0.92
CA ALA A 6 -2.46 -5.77 0.54
C ALA A 6 -2.48 -5.50 -0.98
N ILE A 7 -2.49 -6.54 -1.81
CA ILE A 7 -2.65 -6.42 -3.27
C ILE A 7 -3.97 -5.75 -3.62
N GLN A 8 -5.08 -6.19 -3.04
CA GLN A 8 -6.40 -5.61 -3.31
C GLN A 8 -6.48 -4.14 -2.89
N LEU A 9 -5.97 -3.81 -1.70
CA LEU A 9 -5.96 -2.43 -1.21
C LEU A 9 -5.02 -1.53 -2.01
N GLY A 10 -3.83 -2.02 -2.37
CA GLY A 10 -2.88 -1.30 -3.22
C GLY A 10 -3.45 -1.01 -4.61
N LYS A 11 -4.13 -1.98 -5.22
CA LYS A 11 -4.84 -1.80 -6.49
C LYS A 11 -5.94 -0.74 -6.38
N ASN A 12 -6.79 -0.83 -5.35
CA ASN A 12 -7.87 0.13 -5.14
C ASN A 12 -7.36 1.55 -4.86
N LEU A 13 -6.27 1.69 -4.11
CA LEU A 13 -5.62 2.98 -3.88
C LEU A 13 -5.10 3.53 -5.21
N SER A 14 -4.30 2.77 -5.95
CA SER A 14 -3.71 3.21 -7.21
C SER A 14 -4.77 3.69 -8.22
N GLN A 15 -5.89 2.98 -8.31
CA GLN A 15 -7.02 3.38 -9.16
C GLN A 15 -7.64 4.73 -8.80
N GLN A 16 -7.66 5.12 -7.52
CA GLN A 16 -8.18 6.43 -7.09
C GLN A 16 -7.26 7.59 -7.48
N PHE A 17 -6.02 7.29 -7.86
CA PHE A 17 -4.98 8.26 -8.23
C PHE A 17 -4.64 8.18 -9.73
N ASP A 18 -5.41 7.45 -10.53
CA ASP A 18 -5.11 7.19 -11.94
C ASP A 18 -3.71 6.57 -12.17
N LEU A 19 -3.25 5.76 -11.22
CA LEU A 19 -1.95 5.08 -11.26
C LEU A 19 -2.11 3.62 -11.64
N GLN A 20 -1.21 3.12 -12.49
CA GLN A 20 -1.09 1.70 -12.77
C GLN A 20 -0.44 0.99 -11.58
N PHE A 21 -1.12 -0.01 -11.03
CA PHE A 21 -0.59 -0.84 -9.94
C PHE A 21 0.31 -1.97 -10.48
N LEU A 22 1.51 -2.14 -9.91
CA LEU A 22 2.44 -3.22 -10.27
C LEU A 22 2.40 -4.33 -9.21
N ASP A 23 1.43 -5.23 -9.31
CA ASP A 23 1.10 -6.23 -8.30
C ASP A 23 2.23 -7.23 -7.98
N GLU A 24 3.05 -7.57 -8.96
CA GLU A 24 4.23 -8.42 -8.79
C GLU A 24 5.24 -7.84 -7.78
N THR A 25 5.22 -6.52 -7.57
CA THR A 25 6.16 -5.83 -6.67
C THR A 25 5.75 -5.84 -5.20
N VAL A 26 4.58 -6.39 -4.86
CA VAL A 26 4.06 -6.33 -3.48
C VAL A 26 4.90 -7.21 -2.54
N ALA A 27 5.57 -6.56 -1.59
CA ALA A 27 6.44 -7.17 -0.58
C ALA A 27 6.09 -6.70 0.85
N CYS A 28 6.30 -7.58 1.83
CA CYS A 28 6.10 -7.25 3.25
C CYS A 28 7.44 -6.80 3.86
N GLU A 29 7.69 -5.51 3.88
CA GLU A 29 8.98 -4.93 4.32
C GLU A 29 9.18 -4.95 5.83
N LYS A 30 8.09 -4.88 6.61
CA LYS A 30 8.20 -4.71 8.06
C LYS A 30 7.02 -5.28 8.81
N ILE A 31 7.31 -5.91 9.96
CA ILE A 31 6.30 -6.38 10.92
C ILE A 31 6.61 -5.81 12.29
N ARG A 32 5.59 -5.28 12.98
CA ARG A 32 5.68 -4.74 14.34
C ARG A 32 4.44 -5.11 15.15
N LEU A 33 4.53 -5.01 16.48
CA LEU A 33 3.38 -5.05 17.37
C LEU A 33 2.91 -3.63 17.69
N LYS A 34 1.59 -3.39 17.65
CA LYS A 34 0.96 -2.11 17.99
C LYS A 34 -0.37 -2.37 18.71
N ARG A 35 -0.79 -1.48 19.61
CA ARG A 35 -2.14 -1.55 20.19
C ARG A 35 -3.16 -1.00 19.19
N ASN A 36 -4.28 -1.71 19.01
CA ASN A 36 -5.42 -1.22 18.25
C ASN A 36 -6.23 -0.20 19.07
N GLU A 37 -7.29 0.35 18.48
CA GLU A 37 -8.17 1.34 19.11
C GLU A 37 -8.88 0.81 20.37
N LYS A 38 -8.99 -0.52 20.51
CA LYS A 38 -9.52 -1.20 21.71
C LYS A 38 -8.45 -1.50 22.76
N GLY A 39 -7.21 -1.02 22.57
CA GLY A 39 -6.08 -1.24 23.47
C GLY A 39 -5.44 -2.64 23.37
N GLN A 40 -5.89 -3.50 22.46
CA GLN A 40 -5.39 -4.87 22.30
C GLN A 40 -4.16 -4.92 21.39
N ILE A 41 -3.22 -5.83 21.67
CA ILE A 41 -2.04 -6.03 20.80
C ILE A 41 -2.47 -6.61 19.45
N ALA A 42 -2.01 -5.99 18.37
CA ALA A 42 -2.20 -6.43 17.01
C ALA A 42 -0.91 -6.33 16.19
N ILE A 43 -0.82 -7.12 15.12
CA ILE A 43 0.31 -7.11 14.19
C ILE A 43 0.12 -5.99 13.18
N LEU A 44 1.07 -5.05 13.13
CA LEU A 44 1.21 -4.04 12.10
C LEU A 44 2.16 -4.52 11.00
N ARG A 45 1.67 -4.66 9.77
CA ARG A 45 2.46 -5.04 8.59
C ARG A 45 2.60 -3.85 7.66
N CYS A 46 3.83 -3.51 7.27
CA CYS A 46 4.10 -2.57 6.19
C CYS A 46 4.27 -3.36 4.90
N TYR A 47 3.41 -3.09 3.92
CA TYR A 47 3.55 -3.59 2.57
C TYR A 47 4.03 -2.46 1.68
N GLU A 48 5.01 -2.76 0.85
CA GLU A 48 5.53 -1.88 -0.17
C GLU A 48 5.15 -2.41 -1.54
N PHE A 49 4.91 -1.50 -2.47
CA PHE A 49 4.61 -1.80 -3.87
C PHE A 49 4.98 -0.61 -4.75
N MET A 50 5.08 -0.86 -6.04
CA MET A 50 5.33 0.14 -7.06
C MET A 50 4.04 0.45 -7.83
N VAL A 51 3.93 1.69 -8.28
CA VAL A 51 2.91 2.15 -9.22
C VAL A 51 3.55 2.98 -10.33
N SER A 52 2.80 3.27 -11.38
CA SER A 52 3.25 4.03 -12.56
C SER A 52 2.23 5.11 -12.90
N SER A 53 2.64 6.35 -13.15
CA SER A 53 1.79 7.40 -13.74
C SER A 53 1.92 7.50 -15.26
N SER A 54 2.93 6.86 -15.83
CA SER A 54 3.27 6.80 -17.25
C SER A 54 3.95 5.47 -17.59
N THR A 55 4.47 5.29 -18.80
CA THR A 55 5.09 4.03 -19.24
C THR A 55 6.47 3.76 -18.64
N ASN A 56 7.14 4.74 -18.02
CA ASN A 56 8.56 4.63 -17.68
C ASN A 56 8.95 5.09 -16.27
N ASP A 57 7.97 5.47 -15.43
CA ASP A 57 8.20 5.80 -14.04
C ASP A 57 7.86 4.63 -13.10
N ARG A 58 8.47 4.62 -11.92
CA ARG A 58 8.09 3.72 -10.83
C ARG A 58 8.05 4.52 -9.55
N ILE A 59 6.86 4.63 -8.99
CA ILE A 59 6.59 5.36 -7.76
C ILE A 59 6.44 4.33 -6.65
N LYS A 60 7.31 4.43 -5.65
CA LYS A 60 7.30 3.54 -4.48
C LYS A 60 6.24 4.01 -3.49
N CYS A 61 5.30 3.12 -3.21
CA CYS A 61 4.15 3.35 -2.32
C CYS A 61 4.18 2.35 -1.17
N ASN A 62 3.48 2.67 -0.10
CA ASN A 62 3.30 1.72 1.00
C ASN A 62 1.92 1.78 1.60
N LEU A 63 1.51 0.67 2.21
CA LEU A 63 0.33 0.59 3.06
C LEU A 63 0.64 -0.18 4.33
N PHE A 64 -0.12 0.13 5.37
CA PHE A 64 0.01 -0.47 6.69
C PHE A 64 -1.26 -1.21 7.05
N LEU A 65 -1.15 -2.51 7.32
CA LEU A 65 -2.25 -3.32 7.83
C LEU A 65 -2.08 -3.56 9.32
N LEU A 66 -3.00 -3.09 10.15
CA LEU A 66 -3.10 -3.46 11.55
C LEU A 66 -4.11 -4.62 11.67
N GLY A 67 -3.62 -5.84 11.87
CA GLY A 67 -4.46 -7.03 11.78
C GLY A 67 -4.95 -7.27 10.34
N LYS A 68 -6.21 -6.91 10.06
CA LYS A 68 -6.81 -6.95 8.71
C LYS A 68 -7.26 -5.57 8.23
N ASP A 69 -7.12 -4.54 9.04
CA ASP A 69 -7.67 -3.23 8.76
C ASP A 69 -6.57 -2.36 8.15
N LEU A 70 -6.93 -1.60 7.10
CA LEU A 70 -6.03 -0.60 6.52
C LEU A 70 -5.85 0.53 7.54
N HIS A 71 -4.65 0.62 8.08
CA HIS A 71 -4.33 1.55 9.16
C HIS A 71 -3.76 2.87 8.65
N ASN A 72 -2.91 2.82 7.63
CA ASN A 72 -2.33 4.00 6.98
C ASN A 72 -1.84 3.61 5.58
N TRP A 73 -1.59 4.59 4.73
CA TRP A 73 -0.96 4.40 3.42
C TRP A 73 -0.23 5.68 3.00
N HIS A 74 0.70 5.54 2.05
CA HIS A 74 1.41 6.66 1.48
C HIS A 74 1.66 6.40 0.00
N ILE A 75 1.17 7.33 -0.82
CA ILE A 75 1.56 7.53 -2.21
C ILE A 75 2.24 8.89 -2.24
N PRO A 76 3.53 8.99 -2.60
CA PRO A 76 4.22 10.26 -2.66
C PRO A 76 3.66 11.11 -3.82
N PRO A 77 3.88 12.43 -3.83
CA PRO A 77 3.52 13.28 -4.97
C PRO A 77 4.11 12.73 -6.28
N TYR A 78 3.32 12.77 -7.34
CA TYR A 78 3.71 12.35 -8.68
C TYR A 78 3.20 13.34 -9.72
N ILE A 79 3.86 13.35 -10.88
CA ILE A 79 3.38 14.11 -12.03
C ILE A 79 2.33 13.24 -12.71
N ASN A 80 1.10 13.76 -12.79
CA ASN A 80 0.06 13.17 -13.62
C ASN A 80 0.18 13.77 -15.02
N PRO A 81 0.60 13.00 -16.04
CA PRO A 81 0.74 13.53 -17.40
C PRO A 81 -0.60 13.85 -18.08
N ILE A 82 -1.74 13.52 -17.46
CA ILE A 82 -3.09 13.66 -18.02
C ILE A 82 -3.83 14.90 -17.46
N SER A 83 -3.18 15.73 -16.63
CA SER A 83 -3.78 16.98 -16.11
C SER A 83 -3.73 18.14 -17.09
#